data_AF-A0A7X7VUB9-F1
#
_entry.id   AF-A0A7X7VUB9-F1
#
_cell.length_a   1.000
_cell.length_b   1.000
_cell.length_c   1.000
_cell.angle_alpha   90.00
_cell.angle_beta   90.00
_cell.angle_gamma   90.00
#
_symmetry.space_group_name_H-M   'P 1'
#
loop_
_entity.id
_entity.type
_entity.pdbx_description
1 polymer ?
#
loop_
_entity_poly.entity_id
_entity_poly.type
_entity_poly.pdbx_seq_one_letter_code
_entity_poly.pdbx_strand_id
1 'polypeptide(L)'
;MKVKFKYGIATYSGTIDEMVYGSYRDHKLCIGREYVYPRLTVHNDNLGKTGSNLAILWAGASPEYKADLKTYAQRNGNENVPKTQYPPNGYALWVKALHAWQDKTPSIDISTLTVEDFELGGASVSTVKNAIENGFLKKVANYDDLTEAY
;
A
#
# COMPACT_ATOMS: atom_id res chain seq x y z
N MET A 1 -25.70 9.99 17.05
CA MET A 1 -27.06 10.58 17.03
C MET A 1 -27.54 10.69 15.58
N LYS A 2 -28.83 10.43 15.28
CA LYS A 2 -29.37 10.69 13.93
C LYS A 2 -29.49 12.19 13.71
N VAL A 3 -28.91 12.71 12.63
CA VAL A 3 -28.91 14.15 12.34
C VAL A 3 -29.83 14.42 11.14
N LYS A 4 -30.61 15.50 11.23
CA LYS A 4 -31.38 16.05 10.10
C LYS A 4 -30.83 17.42 9.77
N PHE A 5 -30.42 17.62 8.51
CA PHE A 5 -29.95 18.92 8.04
C PHE A 5 -31.13 19.75 7.51
N LYS A 6 -30.96 21.07 7.51
CA LYS A 6 -31.87 22.02 6.87
C LYS A 6 -31.49 22.20 5.40
N TYR A 7 -32.34 22.88 4.62
CA TYR A 7 -32.06 23.30 3.23
C TYR A 7 -31.86 22.16 2.21
N GLY A 8 -32.55 21.04 2.36
CA GLY A 8 -32.58 19.97 1.35
C GLY A 8 -31.32 19.08 1.32
N ILE A 9 -30.40 19.22 2.28
CA ILE A 9 -29.25 18.34 2.42
C ILE A 9 -29.72 17.00 3.00
N ALA A 10 -29.63 15.93 2.21
CA ALA A 10 -30.06 14.59 2.63
C ALA A 10 -29.08 13.94 3.62
N THR A 11 -27.78 13.97 3.30
CA THR A 11 -26.70 13.46 4.15
C THR A 11 -25.41 14.25 3.92
N TYR A 12 -24.49 14.14 4.88
CA TYR A 12 -23.16 14.70 4.81
C TYR A 12 -22.16 13.66 5.34
N SER A 13 -20.93 13.68 4.82
CA SER A 13 -19.83 12.82 5.25
C SER A 13 -18.59 13.68 5.43
N GLY A 14 -18.01 13.66 6.63
CA GLY A 14 -16.86 14.49 6.96
C GLY A 14 -16.93 15.06 8.36
N THR A 15 -15.96 15.91 8.69
CA THR A 15 -15.87 16.60 9.98
C THR A 15 -16.18 18.08 9.78
N ILE A 16 -17.09 18.62 10.57
CA ILE A 16 -17.35 20.06 10.67
C ILE A 16 -17.24 20.41 12.15
N ASP A 17 -16.36 21.35 12.47
CA ASP A 17 -16.02 21.74 13.83
C ASP A 17 -15.70 20.52 14.71
N GLU A 18 -16.38 20.38 15.86
CA GLU A 18 -16.23 19.28 16.80
C GLU A 18 -17.16 18.09 16.49
N MET A 19 -17.72 18.01 15.28
CA MET A 19 -18.64 16.93 14.89
C MET A 19 -18.19 16.17 13.66
N VAL A 20 -18.28 14.84 13.72
CA VAL A 20 -18.10 13.92 12.59
C VAL A 20 -19.46 13.40 12.15
N TYR A 21 -19.70 13.50 10.86
CA TYR A 21 -20.89 12.99 10.19
C TYR A 21 -20.51 11.82 9.28
N GLY A 22 -21.29 10.75 9.37
CA GLY A 22 -21.23 9.64 8.43
C GLY A 22 -22.53 9.52 7.65
N SER A 23 -22.41 9.30 6.34
CA SER A 23 -23.52 8.92 5.48
C SER A 23 -23.65 7.39 5.44
N TYR A 24 -24.87 6.89 5.64
CA TYR A 24 -25.19 5.46 5.68
C TYR A 24 -26.43 5.17 4.84
N ARG A 25 -26.58 3.90 4.45
CA ARG A 25 -27.73 3.37 3.67
C ARG A 25 -27.97 4.17 2.39
N ASP A 26 -26.93 4.34 1.58
CA ASP A 26 -26.98 5.08 0.31
C ASP A 26 -27.54 6.49 0.46
N HIS A 27 -26.93 7.29 1.34
CA HIS A 27 -27.30 8.68 1.57
C HIS A 27 -28.71 8.90 2.14
N LYS A 28 -29.30 7.88 2.80
CA LYS A 28 -30.62 7.98 3.44
C LYS A 28 -30.55 8.23 4.95
N LEU A 29 -29.39 8.03 5.56
CA LEU A 29 -29.19 8.20 7.00
C LEU A 29 -27.89 8.94 7.28
N CYS A 30 -27.97 10.05 8.01
CA CYS A 30 -26.80 10.70 8.57
C CYS A 30 -26.73 10.44 10.08
N ILE A 31 -25.56 9.98 10.52
CA ILE A 31 -25.24 9.85 11.94
C ILE A 31 -24.13 10.84 12.26
N GLY A 32 -24.43 11.77 13.16
CA GLY A 32 -23.46 12.69 13.74
C GLY A 32 -22.99 12.20 15.10
N ARG A 33 -21.71 12.40 15.39
CA ARG A 33 -21.09 12.21 16.71
C ARG A 33 -20.10 13.33 16.96
N GLU A 34 -19.85 13.61 18.22
CA GLU A 34 -18.73 14.46 18.60
C GLU A 34 -17.41 13.84 18.10
N TYR A 35 -16.51 14.68 17.63
CA TYR A 35 -15.17 14.28 17.23
C TYR A 35 -14.39 13.88 18.46
N VAL A 36 -13.92 12.64 18.45
CA VAL A 36 -13.04 12.12 19.49
C VAL A 36 -11.85 11.53 18.75
N TYR A 37 -10.65 12.01 19.05
CA TYR A 37 -9.44 11.48 18.47
C TYR A 37 -9.35 9.96 18.80
N PRO A 38 -9.15 9.09 17.80
CA PRO A 38 -9.02 7.67 18.06
C PRO A 38 -7.88 7.38 19.03
N ARG A 39 -8.09 6.44 19.95
CA ARG A 39 -7.00 5.98 20.83
C ARG A 39 -5.96 5.26 19.98
N LEU A 40 -4.71 5.74 20.05
CA LEU A 40 -3.58 5.07 19.40
C LEU A 40 -3.37 3.71 20.06
N THR A 41 -3.17 2.69 19.23
CA THR A 41 -2.87 1.34 19.66
C THR A 41 -1.47 0.96 19.22
N VAL A 42 -0.91 -0.09 19.81
CA VAL A 42 0.39 -0.65 19.38
C VAL A 42 0.40 -0.98 17.88
N HIS A 43 -0.74 -1.40 17.32
CA HIS A 43 -0.86 -1.62 15.89
C HIS A 43 -0.69 -0.34 15.07
N ASN A 44 -1.22 0.80 15.54
CA ASN A 44 -1.04 2.09 14.87
C ASN A 44 0.44 2.50 14.85
N ASP A 45 1.14 2.29 15.96
CA ASP A 45 2.57 2.60 16.06
C ASP A 45 3.39 1.72 15.12
N ASN A 46 3.06 0.43 15.03
CA ASN A 46 3.71 -0.50 14.11
C ASN A 46 3.45 -0.11 12.65
N LEU A 47 2.21 0.22 12.30
CA LEU A 47 1.85 0.69 10.95
C LEU A 47 2.65 1.95 10.58
N GLY A 48 2.77 2.90 11.51
CA GLY A 48 3.56 4.13 11.32
C GLY A 48 5.04 3.83 11.10
N LYS A 49 5.65 3.01 11.96
CA LYS A 49 7.07 2.61 11.85
C LYS A 49 7.36 1.90 10.53
N THR A 50 6.56 0.89 10.19
CA THR A 50 6.68 0.18 8.92
C THR A 50 6.54 1.13 7.73
N GLY A 51 5.50 1.96 7.71
CA GLY A 51 5.27 2.90 6.61
C GLY A 51 6.41 3.90 6.43
N SER A 52 6.94 4.45 7.53
CA SER A 52 8.09 5.35 7.50
C SER A 52 9.36 4.65 7.01
N ASN A 53 9.63 3.42 7.47
CA ASN A 53 10.81 2.68 7.05
C ASN A 53 10.76 2.33 5.55
N LEU A 54 9.61 1.85 5.08
CA LEU A 54 9.39 1.54 3.66
C LEU A 54 9.55 2.77 2.77
N ALA A 55 9.12 3.95 3.21
CA ALA A 55 9.33 5.18 2.45
C ALA A 55 10.82 5.56 2.33
N ILE A 56 11.60 5.38 3.40
CA ILE A 56 13.05 5.62 3.41
C ILE A 56 13.76 4.63 2.47
N LEU A 57 13.44 3.35 2.59
CA LEU A 57 13.96 2.30 1.72
C LEU A 57 13.62 2.57 0.25
N TRP A 58 12.38 2.93 -0.07
CA TRP A 58 12.01 3.28 -1.44
C TRP A 58 12.80 4.49 -1.97
N ALA A 59 13.07 5.48 -1.12
CA ALA A 59 13.89 6.63 -1.52
C ALA A 59 15.33 6.19 -1.88
N GLY A 60 15.90 5.24 -1.14
CA GLY A 60 17.23 4.67 -1.36
C GLY A 60 17.37 3.76 -2.58
N ALA A 61 16.27 3.22 -3.12
CA ALA A 61 16.31 2.32 -4.27
C ALA A 61 16.80 3.01 -5.56
N SER A 62 17.51 2.26 -6.39
CA SER A 62 18.06 2.72 -7.67
C SER A 62 16.95 3.26 -8.62
N PRO A 63 17.24 4.32 -9.41
CA PRO A 63 16.31 4.80 -10.44
C PRO A 63 15.90 3.71 -11.45
N GLU A 64 16.82 2.81 -11.77
CA GLU A 64 16.66 1.71 -12.71
C GLU A 64 15.68 0.67 -12.16
N TYR A 65 15.81 0.26 -10.90
CA TYR A 65 14.83 -0.61 -10.23
C TYR A 65 13.43 -0.01 -10.20
N LYS A 66 13.33 1.29 -9.95
CA LYS A 66 12.05 2.01 -10.00
C LYS A 66 11.44 2.03 -11.40
N ALA A 67 12.28 2.10 -12.43
CA ALA A 67 11.85 2.01 -13.83
C ALA A 67 11.33 0.60 -14.17
N ASP A 68 12.02 -0.45 -13.72
CA ASP A 68 11.57 -1.83 -13.88
C ASP A 68 10.21 -2.09 -13.19
N LEU A 69 10.04 -1.61 -11.97
CA LEU A 69 8.75 -1.69 -11.27
C LEU A 69 7.64 -0.90 -11.97
N LYS A 70 7.96 0.22 -12.61
CA LYS A 70 7.01 0.99 -13.41
C LYS A 70 6.58 0.20 -14.65
N THR A 71 7.53 -0.42 -15.34
CA THR A 71 7.26 -1.30 -16.49
C THR A 71 6.42 -2.50 -16.07
N TYR A 72 6.79 -3.16 -14.97
CA TYR A 72 6.00 -4.23 -14.37
C TYR A 72 4.58 -3.78 -14.01
N ALA A 73 4.41 -2.61 -13.41
CA ALA A 73 3.10 -2.09 -13.02
C ALA A 73 2.16 -1.94 -14.23
N GLN A 74 2.69 -1.46 -15.37
CA GLN A 74 1.93 -1.37 -16.61
C GLN A 74 1.52 -2.74 -17.14
N ARG A 75 2.45 -3.70 -17.18
CA ARG A 75 2.17 -5.08 -17.64
C ARG A 75 1.17 -5.78 -16.75
N ASN A 76 1.37 -5.71 -15.43
CA ASN A 76 0.46 -6.27 -14.43
C ASN A 76 -0.94 -5.62 -14.52
N GLY A 77 -1.02 -4.32 -14.80
CA GLY A 77 -2.27 -3.61 -15.04
C GLY A 77 -3.06 -4.14 -16.24
N ASN A 78 -2.38 -4.58 -17.29
CA ASN A 78 -3.01 -5.12 -18.49
C ASN A 78 -3.43 -6.59 -18.34
N GLU A 79 -2.62 -7.40 -17.64
CA GLU A 79 -2.79 -8.86 -17.61
C GLU A 79 -3.56 -9.35 -16.38
N ASN A 80 -3.31 -8.76 -15.21
CA ASN A 80 -3.72 -9.31 -13.92
C ASN A 80 -4.77 -8.47 -13.19
N VAL A 81 -5.06 -7.26 -13.66
CA VAL A 81 -6.03 -6.34 -13.06
C VAL A 81 -7.31 -6.32 -13.89
N PRO A 82 -8.50 -6.53 -13.28
CA PRO A 82 -9.76 -6.39 -13.99
C PRO A 82 -9.92 -4.98 -14.59
N LYS A 83 -10.49 -4.88 -15.80
CA LYS A 83 -10.73 -3.58 -16.48
C LYS A 83 -11.63 -2.61 -15.71
N THR A 84 -12.32 -3.09 -14.68
CA THR A 84 -13.16 -2.30 -13.78
C THR A 84 -12.38 -1.64 -12.65
N GLN A 85 -11.09 -1.92 -12.51
CA GLN A 85 -10.23 -1.44 -11.43
C GLN A 85 -9.03 -0.66 -11.97
N TYR A 86 -8.55 0.29 -11.18
CA TYR A 86 -7.33 1.02 -11.50
C TYR A 86 -6.10 0.14 -11.28
N PRO A 87 -5.13 0.17 -12.22
CA PRO A 87 -3.87 -0.54 -12.03
C PRO A 87 -3.07 0.08 -10.88
N PRO A 88 -2.42 -0.75 -10.03
CA PRO A 88 -1.57 -0.26 -8.95
C PRO A 88 -0.30 0.38 -9.50
N ASN A 89 0.26 1.34 -8.77
CA ASN A 89 1.55 1.96 -9.11
C ASN A 89 2.73 1.08 -8.64
N GLY A 90 3.94 1.39 -9.13
CA GLY A 90 5.16 0.63 -8.80
C GLY A 90 5.45 0.58 -7.29
N TYR A 91 5.25 1.70 -6.59
CA TYR A 91 5.44 1.78 -5.13
C TYR A 91 4.50 0.84 -4.37
N ALA A 92 3.20 0.83 -4.70
CA ALA A 92 2.21 -0.04 -4.06
C ALA A 92 2.51 -1.53 -4.32
N LEU A 93 2.99 -1.86 -5.51
CA LEU A 93 3.42 -3.22 -5.85
C LEU A 93 4.67 -3.63 -5.06
N TRP A 94 5.62 -2.72 -4.89
CA TRP A 94 6.82 -2.94 -4.09
C TRP A 94 6.50 -3.13 -2.60
N VAL A 95 5.67 -2.26 -2.01
CA VAL A 95 5.19 -2.42 -0.62
C VAL A 95 4.50 -3.78 -0.45
N LYS A 96 3.66 -4.17 -1.41
CA LYS A 96 2.99 -5.48 -1.38
C LYS A 96 3.99 -6.64 -1.48
N ALA A 97 5.02 -6.52 -2.31
CA ALA A 97 6.06 -7.54 -2.44
C ALA A 97 6.83 -7.73 -1.12
N LEU A 98 7.14 -6.64 -0.42
CA LEU A 98 7.84 -6.71 0.88
C LEU A 98 6.98 -7.32 1.99
N HIS A 99 5.69 -6.99 2.05
CA HIS A 99 4.78 -7.68 2.97
C HIS A 99 4.66 -9.17 2.64
N ALA A 100 4.56 -9.53 1.37
CA ALA A 100 4.54 -10.94 0.96
C ALA A 100 5.86 -11.66 1.27
N TRP A 101 6.98 -10.95 1.26
CA TRP A 101 8.28 -11.48 1.67
C TRP A 101 8.34 -11.74 3.17
N GLN A 102 7.90 -10.79 4.00
CA GLN A 102 7.77 -11.00 5.44
C GLN A 102 6.85 -12.17 5.78
N ASP A 103 5.71 -12.30 5.08
CA ASP A 103 4.76 -13.39 5.31
C ASP A 103 5.37 -14.77 5.03
N LYS A 104 6.23 -14.89 4.01
CA LYS A 104 6.93 -16.15 3.70
C LYS A 104 8.18 -16.39 4.54
N THR A 105 8.79 -15.32 5.05
CA THR A 105 10.03 -15.36 5.82
C THR A 105 9.86 -14.65 7.16
N PRO A 106 9.32 -15.35 8.19
CA PRO A 106 9.00 -14.73 9.49
C PRO A 106 10.21 -14.20 10.27
N SER A 107 11.43 -14.52 9.85
CA SER A 107 12.66 -14.00 10.45
C SER A 107 12.97 -12.56 10.05
N ILE A 108 12.21 -11.98 9.12
CA ILE A 108 12.45 -10.65 8.58
C ILE A 108 11.39 -9.68 9.12
N ASP A 109 11.85 -8.56 9.66
CA ASP A 109 10.99 -7.47 10.11
C ASP A 109 11.17 -6.23 9.22
N ILE A 110 10.16 -5.95 8.40
CA ILE A 110 10.14 -4.79 7.49
C ILE A 110 10.15 -3.44 8.23
N SER A 111 9.85 -3.41 9.52
CA SER A 111 9.91 -2.19 10.31
C SER A 111 11.33 -1.75 10.66
N THR A 112 12.30 -2.67 10.59
CA THR A 112 13.71 -2.42 10.95
C THR A 112 14.69 -2.70 9.82
N LEU A 113 14.21 -3.16 8.66
CA LEU A 113 15.04 -3.42 7.48
C LEU A 113 15.84 -2.19 7.05
N THR A 114 17.09 -2.40 6.70
CA THR A 114 18.03 -1.42 6.16
C THR A 114 18.34 -1.70 4.70
N VAL A 115 18.98 -0.74 4.01
CA VAL A 115 19.41 -0.93 2.61
C VAL A 115 20.46 -2.05 2.50
N GLU A 116 21.35 -2.16 3.48
CA GLU A 116 22.38 -3.21 3.54
C GLU A 116 21.76 -4.61 3.63
N ASP A 117 20.59 -4.76 4.24
CA ASP A 117 19.86 -6.03 4.28
C ASP A 117 19.38 -6.47 2.89
N PHE A 118 19.20 -5.56 1.94
CA PHE A 118 18.91 -5.92 0.55
C PHE A 118 20.15 -6.45 -0.19
N GLU A 119 21.34 -6.00 0.20
CA GLU A 119 22.62 -6.45 -0.37
C GLU A 119 23.10 -7.78 0.26
N LEU A 120 23.03 -7.89 1.59
CA LEU A 120 23.48 -9.06 2.37
C LEU A 120 22.41 -10.16 2.48
N GLY A 121 21.13 -9.80 2.45
CA GLY A 121 20.00 -10.70 2.66
C GLY A 121 19.59 -11.55 1.46
N GLY A 122 20.29 -11.45 0.33
CA GLY A 122 20.22 -12.43 -0.74
C GLY A 122 18.84 -12.59 -1.40
N ALA A 123 18.67 -11.89 -2.53
CA ALA A 123 18.07 -12.40 -3.75
C ALA A 123 16.55 -12.62 -3.85
N SER A 124 15.74 -12.48 -2.80
CA SER A 124 14.30 -12.80 -2.96
C SER A 124 13.48 -11.66 -3.60
N VAL A 125 13.84 -10.39 -3.34
CA VAL A 125 13.15 -9.18 -3.85
C VAL A 125 14.11 -8.17 -4.49
N SER A 126 15.39 -8.52 -4.60
CA SER A 126 16.46 -7.63 -5.08
C SER A 126 16.26 -7.16 -6.52
N THR A 127 15.56 -7.96 -7.33
CA THR A 127 15.11 -7.60 -8.68
C THR A 127 13.61 -7.89 -8.79
N VAL A 128 12.94 -7.23 -9.72
CA VAL A 128 11.50 -7.48 -9.95
C VAL A 128 11.28 -8.91 -10.46
N LYS A 129 12.18 -9.42 -11.29
CA LYS A 129 12.19 -10.82 -11.72
C LYS A 129 12.22 -11.78 -10.52
N ASN A 130 13.15 -11.59 -9.58
CA ASN A 130 13.25 -12.44 -8.41
C ASN A 130 11.98 -12.37 -7.56
N ALA A 131 11.37 -11.18 -7.42
CA ALA A 131 10.12 -11.03 -6.69
C ALA A 131 8.95 -11.81 -7.31
N ILE A 132 8.95 -11.98 -8.64
CA ILE A 132 7.96 -12.80 -9.37
C ILE A 132 8.27 -14.28 -9.20
N GLU A 133 9.53 -14.70 -9.36
CA GLU A 133 9.94 -16.11 -9.25
C GLU A 133 9.72 -16.67 -7.84
N ASN A 134 9.97 -15.87 -6.81
CA ASN A 134 9.69 -16.21 -5.42
C ASN A 134 8.19 -16.09 -5.07
N GLY A 135 7.35 -15.66 -6.02
CA GLY A 135 5.89 -15.59 -5.89
C GLY A 135 5.41 -14.54 -4.90
N PHE A 136 6.13 -13.41 -4.75
CA PHE A 136 5.65 -12.21 -4.06
C PHE A 136 4.82 -11.33 -4.99
N LEU A 137 5.18 -11.35 -6.28
CA LEU A 137 4.47 -10.67 -7.37
C LEU A 137 3.83 -11.71 -8.32
N LYS A 138 2.78 -11.29 -9.03
CA LYS A 138 2.11 -12.14 -10.01
C LYS A 138 2.98 -12.21 -11.28
N LYS A 139 2.92 -13.35 -11.98
CA LYS A 139 3.58 -13.50 -13.27
C LYS A 139 2.96 -12.55 -14.31
N VAL A 140 3.81 -11.92 -15.11
CA VAL A 140 3.45 -11.07 -16.25
C VAL A 140 4.24 -11.49 -17.48
N ALA A 141 3.82 -11.13 -18.69
CA ALA A 141 4.57 -11.41 -19.90
C ALA A 141 5.94 -10.71 -19.89
N ASN A 142 6.94 -11.39 -20.48
CA ASN A 142 8.30 -10.88 -20.68
C ASN A 142 9.01 -10.41 -19.40
N TYR A 143 8.65 -10.91 -18.22
CA TYR A 143 9.26 -10.48 -16.95
C TYR A 143 10.78 -10.76 -16.82
N ASP A 144 11.36 -11.51 -17.75
CA ASP A 144 12.78 -11.83 -17.81
C ASP A 144 13.70 -10.62 -18.05
N ASP A 145 13.16 -9.52 -18.59
CA ASP A 145 13.91 -8.28 -18.84
C ASP A 145 14.03 -7.36 -17.61
N LEU A 146 13.34 -7.69 -16.52
CA LEU A 146 13.28 -6.88 -15.29
C LEU A 146 14.34 -7.30 -14.27
N THR A 147 15.61 -7.10 -14.64
CA THR A 147 16.77 -7.57 -13.90
C THR A 147 17.50 -6.49 -13.11
N GLU A 148 17.03 -5.24 -13.14
CA GLU A 148 17.70 -4.15 -12.43
C GLU A 148 17.67 -4.41 -10.92
N ALA A 149 18.80 -4.13 -10.27
CA ALA A 149 18.99 -4.35 -8.84
C ALA A 149 18.50 -3.15 -8.03
N TYR A 150 17.94 -3.46 -6.86
CA TYR A 150 17.51 -2.49 -5.84
C TYR A 150 18.59 -1.46 -5.50
#